data_AF-A0A536G9N3-F1
#
_entry.id   AF-A0A536G9N3-F1
#
_cell.length_a   1.000
_cell.length_b   1.000
_cell.length_c   1.000
_cell.angle_alpha   90.00
_cell.angle_beta   90.00
_cell.angle_gamma   90.00
#
_symmetry.space_group_name_H-M   'P 1'
#
loop_
_entity.id
_entity.type
_entity.pdbx_description
1 polymer ?
#
loop_
_entity_poly.entity_id
_entity_poly.type
_entity_poly.pdbx_seq_one_letter_code
_entity_poly.pdbx_strand_id
1 'polypeptide(L)'
;MIASLLSPWTVSIAPAHLSETFGYESPACWLATVGLISALVLDLRISVVLLALTEAVLAVWFAWAMWVVTTPRFTALPFPFMATDLMGPGWYAAAIGLLVAAAALVRELRRRSAPLREDVWLLTAIPGFGLMRLDGWLRGAVWAGLFSVAFYFASTDSPDSTQFADYGRTGNVPPAFPRGAEWVLLAAAALFWLAGVGVTVWQWRKLQSAPNSD
;
A
#
# COMPACT_ATOMS: atom_id res chain seq x y z
N MET A 1 -4.12 -10.27 7.67
CA MET A 1 -3.84 -9.86 9.06
C MET A 1 -3.09 -10.92 9.85
N ILE A 2 -3.69 -12.04 10.26
CA ILE A 2 -2.91 -13.15 10.90
C ILE A 2 -1.82 -13.64 9.95
N ALA A 3 -2.14 -13.77 8.67
CA ALA A 3 -1.16 -14.09 7.63
C ALA A 3 0.04 -13.14 7.62
N SER A 4 -0.17 -11.83 7.85
CA SER A 4 0.92 -10.84 7.90
C SER A 4 1.85 -11.03 9.10
N LEU A 5 1.34 -11.46 10.26
CA LEU A 5 2.17 -11.77 11.43
C LEU A 5 3.05 -13.02 11.22
N LEU A 6 2.50 -14.00 10.50
CA LEU A 6 3.14 -15.29 10.25
C LEU A 6 3.99 -15.32 8.98
N SER A 7 4.08 -14.21 8.23
CA SER A 7 4.83 -14.15 6.97
C SER A 7 6.01 -13.19 7.05
N PRO A 8 7.00 -13.38 6.18
CA PRO A 8 8.08 -12.43 5.99
C PRO A 8 7.55 -11.08 5.50
N TRP A 9 8.11 -10.00 6.05
CA TRP A 9 7.86 -8.63 5.58
C TRP A 9 8.94 -8.12 4.64
N THR A 10 10.13 -8.70 4.76
CA THR A 10 11.25 -8.47 3.84
C THR A 10 11.70 -9.78 3.21
N VAL A 11 12.38 -9.68 2.07
CA VAL A 11 13.07 -10.82 1.44
C VAL A 11 14.54 -10.85 1.88
N SER A 12 15.09 -12.03 2.14
CA SER A 12 16.53 -12.16 2.43
C SER A 12 17.38 -11.96 1.18
N ILE A 13 18.41 -11.14 1.28
CA ILE A 13 19.39 -10.90 0.22
C ILE A 13 20.77 -10.96 0.86
N ALA A 14 21.32 -12.18 0.95
CA ALA A 14 22.57 -12.46 1.63
C ALA A 14 23.77 -11.63 1.11
N PRO A 15 23.96 -11.42 -0.22
CA PRO A 15 25.03 -10.58 -0.74
C PRO A 15 24.94 -9.10 -0.31
N ALA A 16 23.73 -8.62 0.01
CA ALA A 16 23.49 -7.27 0.51
C ALA A 16 23.47 -7.20 2.05
N HIS A 17 23.77 -8.32 2.73
CA HIS A 17 23.63 -8.49 4.17
C HIS A 17 22.23 -8.10 4.68
N LEU A 18 21.20 -8.34 3.88
CA LEU A 18 19.82 -8.12 4.29
C LEU A 18 19.23 -9.43 4.81
N SER A 19 18.98 -9.48 6.11
CA SER A 19 18.24 -10.57 6.74
C SER A 19 16.74 -10.44 6.44
N GLU A 20 16.09 -11.60 6.31
CA GLU A 20 14.63 -11.68 6.33
C GLU A 20 14.11 -11.35 7.73
N THR A 21 12.99 -10.62 7.78
CA THR A 21 12.31 -10.26 9.02
C THR A 21 10.91 -10.85 9.01
N PHE A 22 10.60 -11.70 10.00
CA PHE A 22 9.24 -12.22 10.17
C PHE A 22 8.31 -11.15 10.73
N GLY A 23 7.02 -11.25 10.41
CA GLY A 23 6.01 -10.29 10.85
C GLY A 23 6.01 -10.05 12.36
N TYR A 24 6.17 -11.10 13.18
CA TYR A 24 6.23 -10.93 14.64
C TYR A 24 7.48 -10.20 15.13
N GLU A 25 8.55 -10.14 14.33
CA GLU A 25 9.81 -9.44 14.63
C GLU A 25 9.80 -7.99 14.11
N SER A 26 8.86 -7.64 13.22
CA SER A 26 8.76 -6.33 12.60
C SER A 26 7.78 -5.40 13.35
N PRO A 27 8.24 -4.24 13.87
CA PRO A 27 7.34 -3.26 14.48
C PRO A 27 6.28 -2.74 13.52
N ALA A 28 6.61 -2.57 12.23
CA ALA A 28 5.66 -2.09 11.22
C ALA A 28 4.51 -3.09 11.01
N CYS A 29 4.81 -4.39 11.08
CA CYS A 29 3.79 -5.44 11.01
C CYS A 29 2.79 -5.35 12.16
N TRP A 30 3.30 -5.18 13.38
CA TRP A 30 2.45 -5.02 14.55
C TRP A 30 1.60 -3.77 14.46
N LEU A 31 2.18 -2.64 14.05
CA LEU A 31 1.42 -1.39 13.85
C LEU A 31 0.31 -1.56 12.81
N ALA A 32 0.61 -2.16 11.65
CA ALA A 32 -0.40 -2.42 10.63
C ALA A 32 -1.47 -3.40 11.12
N THR A 33 -1.07 -4.48 11.79
CA THR A 33 -2.01 -5.48 12.31
C THR A 33 -2.93 -4.90 13.36
N VAL A 34 -2.38 -4.24 14.39
CA VAL A 34 -3.15 -3.60 15.45
C VAL A 34 -4.03 -2.49 14.88
N GLY A 35 -3.53 -1.70 13.93
CA GLY A 35 -4.30 -0.68 13.22
C GLY A 35 -5.51 -1.26 12.50
N LEU A 36 -5.33 -2.36 11.75
CA LEU A 36 -6.43 -3.04 11.05
C LEU A 36 -7.44 -3.69 12.01
N ILE A 37 -6.99 -4.39 13.05
CA ILE A 37 -7.91 -4.96 14.07
C ILE A 37 -8.75 -3.85 14.67
N SER A 38 -8.06 -2.81 15.15
CA SER A 38 -8.70 -1.72 15.88
C SER A 38 -9.66 -0.96 14.98
N ALA A 39 -9.33 -0.78 13.70
CA ALA A 39 -10.24 -0.17 12.73
C ALA A 39 -11.54 -0.98 12.50
N LEU A 40 -11.52 -2.30 12.70
CA LEU A 40 -12.70 -3.13 12.52
C LEU A 40 -13.58 -3.23 13.77
N VAL A 41 -13.03 -2.95 14.95
CA VAL A 41 -13.72 -3.19 16.24
C VAL A 41 -14.14 -1.89 16.92
N LEU A 42 -13.42 -0.79 16.69
CA LEU A 42 -13.67 0.49 17.37
C LEU A 42 -14.77 1.32 16.69
N ASP A 43 -15.08 2.43 17.34
CA ASP A 43 -16.00 3.43 16.81
C ASP A 43 -15.57 3.94 15.43
N LEU A 44 -16.57 4.16 14.56
CA LEU A 44 -16.41 4.57 13.17
C LEU A 44 -15.38 5.67 12.93
N ARG A 45 -15.34 6.70 13.78
CA ARG A 45 -14.40 7.83 13.62
C ARG A 45 -12.97 7.41 13.90
N ILE A 46 -12.77 6.66 14.98
CA ILE A 46 -11.45 6.15 15.37
C ILE A 46 -10.98 5.16 14.30
N SER A 47 -11.88 4.35 13.77
CA SER A 47 -11.59 3.43 12.66
C SER A 47 -11.03 4.13 11.44
N VAL A 48 -11.59 5.27 11.03
CA VAL A 48 -11.06 6.03 9.88
C VAL A 48 -9.64 6.49 10.12
N VAL A 49 -9.36 7.04 11.32
CA VAL A 49 -8.02 7.49 11.70
C VAL A 49 -7.03 6.33 11.69
N LEU A 50 -7.43 5.18 12.24
CA LEU A 50 -6.57 3.99 12.30
C LEU A 50 -6.29 3.37 10.93
N LEU A 51 -7.24 3.42 9.99
CA LEU A 51 -6.97 3.01 8.61
C LEU A 51 -5.98 3.96 7.94
N ALA A 52 -6.13 5.27 8.12
CA ALA A 52 -5.19 6.25 7.58
C ALA A 52 -3.79 6.09 8.19
N LEU A 53 -3.68 5.81 9.49
CA LEU A 53 -2.41 5.51 10.14
C LEU A 53 -1.81 4.20 9.61
N THR A 54 -2.64 3.18 9.37
CA THR A 54 -2.17 1.92 8.79
C THR A 54 -1.63 2.12 7.38
N GLU A 55 -2.33 2.87 6.54
CA GLU A 55 -1.84 3.27 5.22
C GLU A 55 -0.51 4.02 5.31
N ALA A 56 -0.39 4.95 6.25
CA ALA A 56 0.86 5.68 6.48
C ALA A 56 2.01 4.74 6.87
N VAL A 57 1.77 3.73 7.71
CA VAL A 57 2.78 2.73 8.06
C VAL A 57 3.24 1.94 6.82
N LEU A 58 2.31 1.50 5.96
CA LEU A 58 2.65 0.78 4.73
C LEU A 58 3.41 1.66 3.75
N ALA A 59 3.00 2.92 3.58
CA ALA A 59 3.66 3.88 2.71
C ALA A 59 5.07 4.23 3.20
N VAL A 60 5.25 4.46 4.51
CA VAL A 60 6.57 4.70 5.11
C VAL A 60 7.47 3.49 4.97
N TRP A 61 6.94 2.27 5.14
CA TRP A 61 7.69 1.04 4.93
C TRP A 61 8.18 0.90 3.48
N PHE A 62 7.29 1.18 2.51
CA PHE A 62 7.66 1.16 1.09
C PHE A 62 8.69 2.25 0.75
N ALA A 63 8.54 3.46 1.31
CA ALA A 63 9.52 4.53 1.15
C ALA A 63 10.89 4.17 1.76
N TRP A 64 10.89 3.50 2.91
CA TRP A 64 12.11 2.95 3.51
C TRP A 64 12.78 1.94 2.57
N ALA A 65 12.02 1.03 1.96
CA ALA A 65 12.55 0.06 1.00
C ALA A 65 13.14 0.74 -0.24
N MET A 66 12.45 1.76 -0.77
CA MET A 66 12.95 2.60 -1.87
C MET A 66 14.27 3.26 -1.51
N TRP A 67 14.40 3.77 -0.29
CA TRP A 67 15.67 4.33 0.18
C TRP A 67 16.74 3.26 0.35
N VAL A 68 16.41 2.10 0.91
CA VAL A 68 17.37 1.01 1.15
C VAL A 68 18.03 0.54 -0.15
N VAL A 69 17.29 0.37 -1.24
CA VAL A 69 17.88 -0.07 -2.52
C VAL A 69 18.83 0.94 -3.15
N THR A 70 18.80 2.21 -2.71
CA THR A 70 19.75 3.24 -3.15
C THR A 70 21.08 3.21 -2.38
N THR A 71 21.20 2.40 -1.33
CA THR A 71 22.42 2.34 -0.51
C THR A 71 23.55 1.58 -1.22
N PRO A 72 24.84 1.86 -0.91
CA PRO A 72 25.98 1.21 -1.56
C PRO A 72 25.98 -0.31 -1.52
N ARG A 73 25.41 -0.91 -0.46
CA ARG A 73 25.28 -2.37 -0.33
C ARG A 73 24.40 -3.01 -1.42
N PHE A 74 23.47 -2.24 -2.00
CA PHE A 74 22.60 -2.68 -3.09
C PHE A 74 23.08 -2.18 -4.44
N THR A 75 23.52 -0.93 -4.53
CA THR A 75 23.97 -0.34 -5.81
C THR A 75 25.33 -0.85 -6.29
N ALA A 76 26.14 -1.47 -5.42
CA ALA A 76 27.38 -2.16 -5.80
C ALA A 76 27.14 -3.57 -6.37
N LEU A 77 25.93 -4.11 -6.22
CA LEU A 77 25.56 -5.42 -6.76
C LEU A 77 25.18 -5.27 -8.24
N PRO A 78 25.43 -6.28 -9.08
CA PRO A 78 25.13 -6.20 -10.52
C PRO A 78 23.63 -6.18 -10.84
N PHE A 79 22.77 -6.51 -9.87
CA PHE A 79 21.33 -6.51 -10.03
C PHE A 79 20.72 -5.15 -9.68
N PRO A 80 19.93 -4.52 -10.58
CA PRO A 80 19.29 -3.23 -10.31
C PRO A 80 18.07 -3.38 -9.39
N PHE A 81 18.31 -3.43 -8.08
CA PHE A 81 17.29 -3.62 -7.05
C PHE A 81 16.22 -2.50 -7.03
N MET A 82 14.98 -2.91 -6.75
CA MET A 82 13.82 -2.05 -6.54
C MET A 82 13.12 -2.37 -5.22
N ALA A 83 12.30 -1.45 -4.70
CA ALA A 83 11.66 -1.64 -3.39
C ALA A 83 10.76 -2.87 -3.32
N THR A 84 10.07 -3.18 -4.43
CA THR A 84 9.26 -4.38 -4.66
C THR A 84 10.04 -5.68 -4.40
N ASP A 85 11.33 -5.73 -4.75
CA ASP A 85 12.21 -6.89 -4.51
C ASP A 85 12.47 -7.12 -3.02
N LEU A 86 12.31 -6.07 -2.21
CA LEU A 86 12.46 -6.14 -0.75
C LEU A 86 11.15 -6.49 -0.04
N MET A 87 10.01 -6.56 -0.74
CA MET A 87 8.71 -6.75 -0.11
C MET A 87 8.38 -8.23 0.04
N GLY A 88 8.23 -8.68 1.28
CA GLY A 88 7.77 -10.04 1.59
C GLY A 88 6.24 -10.19 1.51
N PRO A 89 5.72 -11.44 1.53
CA PRO A 89 4.28 -11.73 1.46
C PRO A 89 3.43 -11.00 2.52
N GLY A 90 3.99 -10.72 3.69
CA GLY A 90 3.29 -10.07 4.79
C GLY A 90 2.85 -8.64 4.48
N TRP A 91 3.63 -7.93 3.67
CA TRP A 91 3.32 -6.58 3.20
C TRP A 91 2.07 -6.59 2.30
N TYR A 92 2.02 -7.50 1.32
CA TYR A 92 0.86 -7.64 0.42
C TYR A 92 -0.40 -8.08 1.19
N ALA A 93 -0.25 -9.00 2.15
CA ALA A 93 -1.37 -9.42 2.99
C ALA A 93 -1.92 -8.28 3.86
N ALA A 94 -1.07 -7.34 4.30
CA ALA A 94 -1.49 -6.15 5.04
C ALA A 94 -2.19 -5.14 4.11
N ALA A 95 -1.66 -4.89 2.91
CA ALA A 95 -2.25 -4.01 1.92
C ALA A 95 -3.67 -4.47 1.48
N ILE A 96 -3.85 -5.77 1.22
CA ILE A 96 -5.18 -6.33 0.94
C ILE A 96 -6.12 -6.13 2.13
N GLY A 97 -5.63 -6.40 3.35
CA GLY A 97 -6.40 -6.19 4.58
C GLY A 97 -6.89 -4.75 4.73
N LEU A 98 -6.03 -3.78 4.41
CA LEU A 98 -6.37 -2.35 4.40
C LEU A 98 -7.49 -2.02 3.41
N LEU A 99 -7.39 -2.47 2.16
CA LEU A 99 -8.40 -2.20 1.13
C LEU A 99 -9.77 -2.79 1.52
N VAL A 100 -9.77 -4.01 2.06
CA VAL A 100 -11.01 -4.67 2.52
C VAL A 100 -11.61 -3.94 3.72
N ALA A 101 -10.79 -3.56 4.70
CA ALA A 101 -11.24 -2.83 5.88
C ALA A 101 -11.78 -1.44 5.51
N ALA A 102 -11.10 -0.73 4.59
CA ALA A 102 -11.56 0.55 4.07
C ALA A 102 -12.92 0.43 3.35
N ALA A 103 -13.11 -0.62 2.54
CA ALA A 103 -14.38 -0.85 1.85
C ALA A 103 -15.52 -1.14 2.84
N ALA A 104 -15.25 -1.96 3.86
CA ALA A 104 -16.20 -2.23 4.92
C ALA A 104 -16.57 -0.95 5.68
N LEU A 105 -15.58 -0.12 6.02
CA LEU A 105 -15.78 1.12 6.76
C LEU A 105 -16.56 2.16 5.96
N VAL A 106 -16.23 2.38 4.68
CA VAL A 106 -16.98 3.31 3.82
C VAL A 106 -18.43 2.83 3.67
N ARG A 107 -18.65 1.54 3.50
CA ARG A 107 -20.01 0.98 3.44
C ARG A 107 -20.79 1.25 4.73
N GLU A 108 -20.17 1.10 5.89
CA GLU A 108 -20.81 1.36 7.18
C GLU A 108 -21.09 2.84 7.41
N LEU A 109 -20.15 3.73 7.07
CA LEU A 109 -20.34 5.18 7.13
C LEU A 109 -21.55 5.63 6.28
N ARG A 110 -21.71 5.03 5.09
CA ARG A 110 -22.86 5.29 4.21
C ARG A 110 -24.15 4.73 4.80
N ARG A 111 -24.14 3.51 5.34
CA ARG A 111 -25.32 2.90 5.98
C ARG A 111 -25.86 3.74 7.14
N ARG A 112 -24.98 4.40 7.90
CA ARG A 112 -25.37 5.27 9.02
C ARG A 112 -25.63 6.71 8.60
N SER A 113 -25.61 7.03 7.31
CA SER A 113 -25.73 8.40 6.78
C SER A 113 -24.80 9.38 7.53
N ALA A 114 -23.58 8.93 7.84
CA ALA A 114 -22.65 9.72 8.64
C ALA A 114 -22.32 11.02 7.90
N PRO A 115 -22.28 12.18 8.59
CA PRO A 115 -21.97 13.45 7.95
C PRO A 115 -20.57 13.42 7.36
N LEU A 116 -20.42 14.03 6.18
CA LEU A 116 -19.12 14.21 5.53
C LEU A 116 -18.28 15.23 6.32
N ARG A 117 -17.11 14.82 6.81
CA ARG A 117 -16.19 15.65 7.61
C ARG A 117 -14.74 15.38 7.17
N GLU A 118 -13.80 15.48 8.10
CA GLU A 118 -12.39 15.17 7.93
C GLU A 118 -12.13 13.70 7.55
N ASP A 119 -13.10 12.80 7.77
CA ASP A 119 -13.04 11.41 7.36
C ASP A 119 -12.82 11.24 5.86
N VAL A 120 -13.38 12.15 5.05
CA VAL A 120 -13.17 12.17 3.59
C VAL A 120 -11.68 12.35 3.26
N TRP A 121 -10.99 13.27 3.95
CA TRP A 121 -9.58 13.56 3.72
C TRP A 121 -8.69 12.40 4.12
N LEU A 122 -8.98 11.79 5.27
CA LEU A 122 -8.26 10.61 5.75
C LEU A 122 -8.46 9.41 4.80
N LEU A 123 -9.68 9.19 4.31
CA LEU A 123 -9.95 8.13 3.33
C LEU A 123 -9.39 8.43 1.94
N THR A 124 -9.09 9.69 1.62
CA THR A 124 -8.46 10.07 0.35
C THR A 124 -6.99 9.63 0.29
N ALA A 125 -6.35 9.42 1.45
CA ALA A 125 -5.01 8.84 1.50
C ALA A 125 -4.99 7.44 0.86
N ILE A 126 -6.05 6.65 1.06
CA ILE A 126 -6.19 5.33 0.46
C ILE A 126 -6.76 5.47 -0.97
N PRO A 127 -6.05 4.96 -2.00
CA PRO A 127 -6.45 5.15 -3.40
C PRO A 127 -7.92 4.83 -3.68
N GLY A 128 -8.68 5.84 -4.12
CA GLY A 128 -10.09 5.71 -4.53
C GLY A 128 -11.13 5.76 -3.39
N PHE A 129 -10.75 5.63 -2.12
CA PHE A 129 -11.72 5.53 -1.01
C PHE A 129 -12.36 6.86 -0.62
N GLY A 130 -11.66 7.98 -0.81
CA GLY A 130 -12.25 9.32 -0.70
C GLY A 130 -13.45 9.50 -1.65
N LEU A 131 -13.33 9.05 -2.91
CA LEU A 131 -14.46 9.08 -3.86
C LEU A 131 -15.61 8.16 -3.47
N MET A 132 -15.31 6.96 -2.97
CA MET A 132 -16.33 6.05 -2.49
C MET A 132 -17.14 6.66 -1.34
N ARG A 133 -16.50 7.48 -0.50
CA ARG A 133 -17.13 8.22 0.59
C ARG A 133 -18.06 9.34 0.09
N LEU A 134 -17.78 9.92 -1.08
CA LEU A 134 -18.54 10.99 -1.74
C LEU A 134 -19.62 10.46 -2.72
N ASP A 135 -20.17 9.27 -2.47
CA ASP A 135 -21.13 8.57 -3.34
C ASP A 135 -20.61 8.18 -4.75
N GLY A 136 -19.33 8.42 -5.03
CA GLY A 136 -18.66 8.00 -6.25
C GLY A 136 -18.16 6.54 -6.21
N TRP A 137 -18.95 5.59 -5.67
CA TRP A 137 -18.47 4.22 -5.38
C TRP A 137 -17.78 3.53 -6.56
N LEU A 138 -18.43 3.52 -7.74
CA LEU A 138 -17.87 2.89 -8.93
C LEU A 138 -16.56 3.57 -9.38
N ARG A 139 -16.52 4.91 -9.35
CA ARG A 139 -15.32 5.67 -9.73
C ARG A 139 -14.18 5.41 -8.76
N GLY A 140 -14.48 5.42 -7.46
CA GLY A 140 -13.51 5.08 -6.43
C GLY A 140 -12.97 3.65 -6.60
N ALA A 141 -13.84 2.68 -6.89
CA ALA A 141 -13.44 1.30 -7.15
C ALA A 141 -12.54 1.17 -8.39
N VAL A 142 -12.85 1.92 -9.46
CA VAL A 142 -12.00 1.97 -10.66
C VAL A 142 -10.62 2.54 -10.31
N TRP A 143 -10.53 3.65 -9.58
CA TRP A 143 -9.23 4.22 -9.20
C TRP A 143 -8.43 3.30 -8.28
N ALA A 144 -9.08 2.68 -7.29
CA ALA A 144 -8.47 1.68 -6.43
C ALA A 144 -7.95 0.48 -7.26
N GLY A 145 -8.78 -0.02 -8.19
CA GLY A 145 -8.42 -1.11 -9.08
C GLY A 145 -7.24 -0.77 -10.00
N LEU A 146 -7.24 0.39 -10.64
CA LEU A 146 -6.14 0.84 -11.50
C LEU A 146 -4.83 0.95 -10.72
N PHE A 147 -4.87 1.54 -9.52
CA PHE A 147 -3.72 1.60 -8.62
C PHE A 147 -3.22 0.19 -8.26
N SER A 148 -4.10 -0.67 -7.74
CA SER A 148 -3.74 -2.01 -7.28
C SER A 148 -3.20 -2.88 -8.41
N VAL A 149 -3.79 -2.81 -9.61
CA VAL A 149 -3.34 -3.57 -10.77
C VAL A 149 -1.98 -3.10 -11.26
N ALA A 150 -1.77 -1.79 -11.39
CA ALA A 150 -0.48 -1.25 -11.79
C ALA A 150 0.62 -1.61 -10.78
N PHE A 151 0.34 -1.47 -9.49
CA PHE A 151 1.27 -1.82 -8.44
C PHE A 151 1.55 -3.34 -8.39
N TYR A 152 0.52 -4.17 -8.56
CA TYR A 152 0.69 -5.63 -8.60
C TYR A 152 1.56 -6.05 -9.78
N PHE A 153 1.31 -5.53 -10.98
CA PHE A 153 2.15 -5.85 -12.14
C PHE A 153 3.59 -5.34 -11.99
N ALA A 154 3.80 -4.19 -11.32
CA ALA A 154 5.14 -3.76 -10.98
C ALA A 154 5.85 -4.81 -10.10
N SER A 155 5.13 -5.44 -9.16
CA SER A 155 5.70 -6.48 -8.30
C SER A 155 5.87 -7.85 -8.94
N THR A 156 5.18 -8.18 -10.04
CA THR A 156 5.32 -9.50 -10.68
C THR A 156 6.63 -9.68 -11.43
N ASP A 157 7.27 -8.57 -11.81
CA ASP A 157 8.59 -8.58 -12.45
C ASP A 157 9.74 -8.68 -11.42
N SER A 158 9.43 -8.64 -10.12
CA SER A 158 10.41 -8.86 -9.05
C SER A 158 10.75 -10.34 -8.88
N PRO A 159 12.04 -10.69 -8.71
CA PRO A 159 12.41 -12.02 -8.27
C PRO A 159 11.76 -12.34 -6.92
N ASP A 160 11.24 -13.56 -6.78
CA ASP A 160 10.63 -13.98 -5.52
C ASP A 160 11.69 -14.36 -4.46
N SER A 161 11.24 -14.58 -3.23
CA SER A 161 12.13 -14.94 -2.12
C SER A 161 12.87 -16.26 -2.33
N THR A 162 12.30 -17.20 -3.10
CA THR A 162 12.95 -18.49 -3.40
C THR A 162 14.10 -18.30 -4.37
N GLN A 163 13.91 -17.46 -5.39
CA GLN A 163 14.96 -17.10 -6.34
C GLN A 163 16.12 -16.39 -5.63
N PHE A 164 15.84 -15.39 -4.79
CA PHE A 164 16.89 -14.71 -4.02
C PHE A 164 17.62 -15.65 -3.05
N ALA A 165 16.91 -16.60 -2.42
CA ALA A 165 17.54 -17.61 -1.58
C ALA A 165 18.49 -18.53 -2.38
N ASP A 166 18.08 -18.97 -3.57
CA ASP A 166 18.89 -19.83 -4.43
C ASP A 166 20.16 -19.13 -4.92
N TYR A 167 20.06 -17.88 -5.38
CA TYR A 167 21.23 -17.08 -5.73
C TYR A 167 22.12 -16.82 -4.50
N GLY A 168 21.50 -16.53 -3.35
CA GLY A 168 22.18 -16.28 -2.08
C GLY A 168 23.05 -17.43 -1.59
N ARG A 169 22.67 -18.70 -1.86
CA ARG A 169 23.51 -19.87 -1.53
C ARG A 169 24.88 -19.85 -2.21
N THR A 170 24.97 -19.21 -3.37
CA THR A 170 26.22 -19.09 -4.14
C THR A 170 26.90 -17.72 -3.98
N GLY A 171 26.40 -16.87 -3.08
CA GLY A 171 26.88 -15.50 -2.91
C GLY A 171 26.55 -14.56 -4.09
N ASN A 172 25.62 -14.97 -4.96
CA ASN A 172 25.23 -14.23 -6.15
C ASN A 172 23.87 -13.54 -5.97
N VAL A 173 23.54 -12.70 -6.94
CA VAL A 173 22.22 -12.10 -7.14
C VAL A 173 21.68 -12.50 -8.53
N PRO A 174 20.37 -12.36 -8.79
CA PRO A 174 19.83 -12.58 -10.12
C PRO A 174 20.59 -11.79 -11.21
N PRO A 175 20.64 -12.31 -12.44
CA PRO A 175 21.24 -11.58 -13.56
C PRO A 175 20.50 -10.27 -13.78
N ALA A 176 21.23 -9.23 -14.20
CA ALA A 176 20.62 -7.96 -14.53
C ALA A 176 19.64 -8.12 -15.70
N PHE A 177 18.42 -7.61 -15.53
CA PHE A 177 17.44 -7.50 -16.61
C PHE A 177 16.82 -6.10 -16.62
N PRO A 178 16.27 -5.66 -17.77
CA PRO A 178 15.70 -4.33 -17.88
C PRO A 178 14.52 -4.14 -16.91
N ARG A 179 14.63 -3.14 -16.02
CA ARG A 179 13.58 -2.77 -15.05
C ARG A 179 12.66 -1.64 -15.52
N GLY A 180 12.72 -1.29 -16.81
CA GLY A 180 11.99 -0.15 -17.36
C GLY A 180 10.47 -0.27 -17.23
N ALA A 181 9.92 -1.47 -17.48
CA ALA A 181 8.50 -1.73 -17.37
C ALA A 181 7.97 -1.49 -15.95
N GLU A 182 8.71 -1.96 -14.95
CA GLU A 182 8.35 -1.78 -13.55
C GLU A 182 8.33 -0.31 -13.12
N TRP A 183 9.35 0.48 -13.50
CA TRP A 183 9.34 1.92 -13.23
C TRP A 183 8.14 2.62 -13.87
N VAL A 184 7.77 2.24 -15.10
CA VAL A 184 6.58 2.76 -15.77
C VAL A 184 5.31 2.38 -15.00
N LEU A 185 5.21 1.15 -14.50
CA LEU A 185 4.05 0.68 -13.74
C LEU A 185 3.95 1.34 -12.35
N LEU A 186 5.07 1.53 -11.64
CA LEU A 186 5.10 2.29 -10.39
C LEU A 186 4.74 3.76 -10.61
N ALA A 187 5.25 4.37 -11.68
CA ALA A 187 4.88 5.72 -12.07
C ALA A 187 3.38 5.81 -12.41
N ALA A 188 2.84 4.83 -13.13
CA ALA A 188 1.41 4.75 -13.42
C ALA A 188 0.57 4.59 -12.14
N ALA A 189 0.98 3.74 -11.20
CA ALA A 189 0.33 3.59 -9.91
C ALA A 189 0.31 4.92 -9.14
N ALA A 190 1.45 5.61 -9.06
CA ALA A 190 1.54 6.94 -8.44
C ALA A 190 0.62 7.96 -9.13
N LEU A 191 0.58 7.98 -10.46
CA LEU A 191 -0.29 8.85 -11.24
C LEU A 191 -1.77 8.54 -10.98
N PHE A 192 -2.17 7.27 -10.94
CA PHE A 192 -3.54 6.88 -10.64
C PHE A 192 -3.95 7.25 -9.22
N TRP A 193 -3.05 7.12 -8.25
CA TRP A 193 -3.29 7.58 -6.90
C TRP A 193 -3.51 9.10 -6.85
N LEU A 194 -2.58 9.89 -7.41
CA LEU A 194 -2.67 11.36 -7.45
C LEU A 194 -3.91 11.83 -8.22
N ALA A 195 -4.23 11.19 -9.34
CA ALA A 195 -5.44 11.49 -10.10
C ALA A 195 -6.70 11.17 -9.28
N GLY A 196 -6.74 10.03 -8.58
CA GLY A 196 -7.83 9.67 -7.66
C GLY A 196 -8.02 10.72 -6.56
N VAL A 197 -6.93 11.21 -5.96
CA VAL A 197 -6.95 12.32 -5.00
C VAL A 197 -7.51 13.58 -5.64
N GLY A 198 -7.00 13.97 -6.81
CA GLY A 198 -7.45 15.17 -7.54
C GLY A 198 -8.93 15.14 -7.89
N VAL A 199 -9.44 13.99 -8.36
CA VAL A 199 -10.86 13.79 -8.66
C VAL A 199 -11.70 13.85 -7.37
N THR A 200 -11.20 13.32 -6.25
CA THR A 200 -11.86 13.44 -4.95
C THR A 200 -11.99 14.90 -4.53
N VAL A 201 -10.88 15.66 -4.59
CA VAL A 201 -10.84 17.09 -4.25
C VAL A 201 -11.80 17.89 -5.12
N TRP A 202 -11.82 17.62 -6.42
CA TRP A 202 -12.71 18.30 -7.36
C TRP A 202 -14.19 18.02 -7.04
N GLN A 203 -14.55 16.75 -6.80
CA GLN A 203 -15.91 16.37 -6.44
C GLN A 203 -16.34 16.98 -5.10
N TRP A 204 -15.44 17.00 -4.12
CA TRP A 204 -15.67 17.65 -2.83
C TRP A 204 -15.99 19.15 -2.98
N ARG A 205 -15.16 19.88 -3.73
CA ARG A 205 -15.38 21.31 -3.99
C ARG A 205 -16.70 21.57 -4.71
N LYS A 206 -17.06 20.72 -5.67
CA LYS A 206 -18.34 20.82 -6.39
C LYS A 206 -19.53 20.70 -5.44
N LEU A 207 -19.49 19.77 -4.50
CA LEU A 207 -20.54 19.57 -3.49
C LEU A 207 -20.66 20.78 -2.54
N GLN A 208 -19.55 21.43 -2.20
CA GLN A 208 -19.57 22.65 -1.37
C GLN A 208 -20.08 23.89 -2.12
N SER A 209 -19.86 23.95 -3.44
CA SER A 209 -20.30 25.06 -4.29
C SER A 209 -21.74 24.94 -4.79
N ALA A 210 -22.37 23.78 -4.63
CA ALA A 210 -23.77 23.61 -5.00
C ALA A 210 -24.63 24.39 -3.99
N PRO A 211 -25.44 25.38 -4.43
CA PRO A 211 -26.37 26.04 -3.54
C PRO A 211 -27.35 24.98 -3.02
N ASN A 212 -27.61 24.98 -1.71
CA ASN A 212 -28.63 24.13 -1.08
C ASN A 212 -29.88 24.11 -1.97
N SER A 213 -30.23 22.94 -2.50
CA SER A 213 -31.62 22.68 -2.85
C SER A 213 -32.27 22.31 -1.53
N ASP A 214 -32.84 23.33 -0.90
CA ASP A 214 -33.83 23.33 0.20
C ASP A 214 -33.74 22.23 1.27
#